data_AF-A0A9D4WQW4-F1
#
_entry.id   AF-A0A9D4WQW4-F1
#
_cell.length_a   1.000
_cell.length_b   1.000
_cell.length_c   1.000
_cell.angle_alpha   90.00
_cell.angle_beta   90.00
_cell.angle_gamma   90.00
#
_symmetry.space_group_name_H-M   'P 1'
#
loop_
_entity.id
_entity.type
_entity.pdbx_description
1 polymer ?
#
loop_
_entity_poly.entity_id
_entity_poly.type
_entity_poly.pdbx_seq_one_letter_code
_entity_poly.pdbx_strand_id
1 'polypeptide(L)'
;MNAYIVGLIVPLVILLFRNSTNRKRRGSPTDVGGDPGYTVRNHRFASVLSSAWEDVTTLAEMFEHSCRAHHGKLLLGTREFISREMEISSDGRTFEKLHHGEYKWVTYGAVFESVSNFASGLANIGHVREERAAIYAETREEWFIALQACFRRNVTVVTMYASLGEEALCHSLNEVRSLCISLFPNRELFCECY
;
A
#
# COMPACT_ATOMS: atom_id res chain seq x y z
N MET A 1 14.06 39.16 54.45
CA MET A 1 13.79 37.80 53.94
C MET A 1 14.58 37.65 52.64
N ASN A 2 15.57 36.75 52.61
CA ASN A 2 16.73 36.81 51.72
C ASN A 2 16.41 36.69 50.21
N ALA A 3 16.86 37.64 49.39
CA ALA A 3 16.72 37.61 47.93
C ALA A 3 17.28 36.33 47.28
N TYR A 4 18.28 35.71 47.92
CA TYR A 4 18.84 34.41 47.54
C TYR A 4 17.85 33.25 47.64
N ILE A 5 16.87 33.33 48.55
CA ILE A 5 15.82 32.32 48.70
C ILE A 5 14.88 32.36 47.50
N VAL A 6 14.52 33.58 47.04
CA VAL A 6 13.65 33.75 45.85
C VAL A 6 14.37 33.28 44.59
N GLY A 7 15.67 33.61 44.44
CA GLY A 7 16.48 33.19 43.30
C GLY A 7 16.71 31.69 43.19
N LEU A 8 16.59 30.93 44.28
CA LEU A 8 16.77 29.48 44.30
C LEU A 8 15.44 28.72 44.26
N ILE A 9 14.41 29.22 44.96
CA ILE A 9 13.10 28.58 45.04
C ILE A 9 12.30 28.76 43.74
N VAL A 10 12.32 29.95 43.13
CA VAL A 10 11.50 30.20 41.92
C VAL A 10 11.90 29.30 40.75
N PRO A 11 13.19 29.10 40.41
CA PRO A 11 13.58 28.17 39.36
C PRO A 11 13.26 26.71 39.71
N LEU A 12 13.36 26.32 40.99
CA LEU A 12 13.02 24.98 41.47
C LEU A 12 11.51 24.70 41.33
N VAL A 13 10.67 25.67 41.69
CA VAL A 13 9.22 25.60 41.51
C VAL A 13 8.87 25.52 40.02
N ILE A 14 9.51 26.35 39.18
CA ILE A 14 9.31 26.28 37.71
C ILE A 14 9.75 24.92 37.15
N LEU A 15 10.86 24.34 37.62
CA LEU A 15 11.32 23.00 37.23
C LEU A 15 10.34 21.90 37.65
N LEU A 16 9.78 22.00 38.87
CA LEU A 16 8.75 21.08 39.35
C LEU A 16 7.48 21.16 38.49
N PHE A 17 7.08 22.36 38.05
CA PHE A 17 5.94 22.53 37.14
C PHE A 17 6.25 22.17 35.69
N ARG A 18 7.50 22.30 35.22
CA ARG A 18 7.92 21.98 33.83
C ARG A 18 7.98 20.47 33.58
N ASN A 19 8.19 19.66 34.61
CA ASN A 19 8.17 18.20 34.50
C ASN A 19 6.75 17.60 34.44
N SER A 20 5.71 18.40 34.68
CA SER A 20 4.33 18.03 34.35
C SER A 20 4.04 18.27 32.87
N THR A 21 4.89 17.73 32.00
CA THR A 21 4.43 17.48 30.64
C THR A 21 3.41 16.36 30.77
N ASN A 22 2.13 16.71 30.61
CA ASN A 22 1.09 15.73 30.30
C ASN A 22 1.51 15.01 29.02
N ARG A 23 2.33 13.98 29.16
CA ARG A 23 2.74 13.08 28.09
C ARG A 23 1.42 12.48 27.63
N LYS A 24 0.83 13.04 26.55
CA LYS A 24 -0.46 12.59 26.02
C LYS A 24 -0.39 11.08 25.93
N ARG A 25 -1.07 10.39 26.85
CA ARG A 25 -1.07 8.92 26.89
C ARG A 25 -1.75 8.49 25.60
N ARG A 26 -0.95 8.04 24.63
CA ARG A 26 -1.44 7.52 23.35
C ARG A 26 -1.96 6.11 23.59
N GLY A 27 -3.08 5.98 24.31
CA GLY A 27 -3.67 4.69 24.61
C GLY A 27 -5.00 4.81 25.35
N SER A 28 -5.94 3.93 25.01
CA SER A 28 -7.19 3.77 25.77
C SER A 28 -6.90 2.93 27.01
N PRO A 29 -7.42 3.30 28.20
CA PRO A 29 -7.41 2.41 29.35
C PRO A 29 -8.16 1.12 28.99
N THR A 30 -7.58 -0.03 29.33
CA THR A 30 -8.20 -1.34 29.12
C THR A 30 -7.80 -2.26 30.26
N ASP A 31 -8.76 -2.99 30.81
CA ASP A 31 -8.52 -4.07 31.76
C ASP A 31 -8.07 -5.32 30.98
N VAL A 32 -6.85 -5.80 31.24
CA VAL A 32 -6.29 -7.00 30.61
C VAL A 32 -6.11 -8.04 31.71
N GLY A 33 -7.17 -8.83 31.95
CA GLY A 33 -7.10 -9.95 32.90
C GLY A 33 -7.05 -9.55 34.38
N GLY A 34 -7.62 -8.40 34.74
CA GLY A 34 -7.66 -7.88 36.12
C GLY A 34 -6.61 -6.80 36.40
N ASP A 35 -5.66 -6.58 35.48
CA ASP A 35 -4.64 -5.55 35.59
C ASP A 35 -4.98 -4.33 34.72
N PRO A 36 -5.03 -3.11 35.29
CA PRO A 36 -5.28 -1.89 34.53
C PRO A 36 -4.10 -1.57 33.62
N GLY A 37 -4.28 -1.79 32.31
CA GLY A 37 -3.30 -1.51 31.26
C GLY A 37 -3.71 -0.37 30.33
N TYR A 38 -2.81 -0.02 29.41
CA TYR A 38 -3.10 0.88 28.29
C TYR A 38 -2.89 0.13 26.99
N THR A 39 -3.88 0.13 26.12
CA THR A 39 -3.72 -0.40 24.76
C THR A 39 -3.57 0.75 23.76
N VAL A 40 -2.57 0.65 22.88
CA VAL A 40 -2.35 1.60 21.79
C VAL A 40 -3.26 1.19 20.64
N ARG A 41 -4.49 1.71 20.65
CA ARG A 41 -5.47 1.51 19.57
C ARG A 41 -6.07 2.83 19.12
N ASN A 42 -6.84 2.76 18.05
CA ASN A 42 -7.65 3.90 17.61
C ASN A 42 -8.56 4.35 18.77
N HIS A 43 -8.34 5.57 19.29
CA HIS A 43 -9.08 6.10 20.43
C HIS A 43 -10.51 6.53 20.08
N ARG A 44 -10.84 6.63 18.77
CA ARG A 44 -12.17 7.09 18.32
C ARG A 44 -13.25 6.05 18.52
N PHE A 45 -12.87 4.78 18.69
CA PHE A 45 -13.80 3.66 18.80
C PHE A 45 -13.45 2.77 20.00
N ALA A 46 -14.45 2.48 20.83
CA ALA A 46 -14.28 1.65 22.03
C ALA A 46 -14.17 0.15 21.70
N SER A 47 -14.77 -0.28 20.59
CA SER A 47 -14.73 -1.64 20.05
C SER A 47 -13.96 -1.69 18.73
N VAL A 48 -13.53 -2.89 18.34
CA VAL A 48 -12.96 -3.12 17.01
C VAL A 48 -14.04 -2.88 15.97
N LEU A 49 -13.80 -1.95 15.05
CA LEU A 49 -14.68 -1.75 13.91
C LEU A 49 -14.51 -2.90 12.93
N SER A 50 -15.62 -3.50 12.52
CA SER A 50 -15.65 -4.45 11.40
C SER A 50 -15.55 -3.75 10.05
N SER A 51 -16.10 -2.54 9.93
CA SER A 51 -15.96 -1.66 8.76
C SER A 51 -16.03 -0.19 9.17
N ALA A 52 -15.41 0.67 8.36
CA ALA A 52 -15.50 2.12 8.53
C ALA A 52 -16.78 2.72 7.91
N TRP A 53 -17.49 1.96 7.08
CA TRP A 53 -18.74 2.37 6.43
C TRP A 53 -19.83 1.32 6.63
N GLU A 54 -21.07 1.79 6.81
CA GLU A 54 -22.25 0.94 6.82
C GLU A 54 -22.37 0.25 5.44
N ASP A 55 -22.73 -1.04 5.44
CA ASP A 55 -22.91 -1.88 4.24
C ASP A 55 -21.67 -2.12 3.35
N VAL A 56 -20.45 -1.76 3.79
CA VAL A 56 -19.20 -2.12 3.10
C VAL A 56 -18.53 -3.27 3.85
N THR A 57 -18.55 -4.46 3.27
CA THR A 57 -18.08 -5.70 3.91
C THR A 57 -16.85 -6.32 3.23
N THR A 58 -16.57 -5.95 1.97
CA THR A 58 -15.43 -6.47 1.20
C THR A 58 -14.49 -5.36 0.75
N LEU A 59 -13.24 -5.72 0.42
CA LEU A 59 -12.27 -4.79 -0.18
C LEU A 59 -12.77 -4.25 -1.53
N ALA A 60 -13.47 -5.08 -2.31
CA ALA A 60 -14.06 -4.68 -3.58
C ALA A 60 -15.16 -3.62 -3.39
N GLU A 61 -16.06 -3.81 -2.41
CA GLU A 61 -17.09 -2.83 -2.05
C GLU A 61 -16.48 -1.54 -1.52
N MET A 62 -15.40 -1.62 -0.74
CA MET A 62 -14.69 -0.45 -0.22
C MET A 62 -14.10 0.39 -1.36
N PHE A 63 -13.47 -0.26 -2.33
CA PHE A 63 -12.93 0.42 -3.50
C PHE A 63 -14.04 1.01 -4.37
N GLU A 64 -15.13 0.26 -4.61
CA GLU A 64 -16.28 0.73 -5.36
C GLU A 64 -16.97 1.92 -4.70
N HIS A 65 -17.14 1.89 -3.37
CA HIS A 65 -17.66 3.01 -2.59
C HIS A 65 -16.79 4.26 -2.79
N SER A 66 -15.47 4.11 -2.70
CA SER A 66 -14.52 5.21 -2.90
C SER A 66 -14.58 5.76 -4.33
N CYS A 67 -14.67 4.88 -5.34
CA CYS A 67 -14.77 5.28 -6.74
C CYS A 67 -16.08 6.01 -7.05
N ARG A 68 -17.20 5.61 -6.45
CA ARG A 68 -18.48 6.32 -6.58
C ARG A 68 -18.42 7.69 -5.91
N ALA A 69 -17.89 7.78 -4.69
CA ALA A 69 -17.83 9.03 -3.92
C ALA A 69 -16.86 10.06 -4.53
N HIS A 70 -15.83 9.61 -5.25
CA HIS A 70 -14.77 10.47 -5.78
C HIS A 70 -14.58 10.35 -7.30
N HIS A 71 -15.61 9.91 -8.01
CA HIS A 71 -15.57 9.54 -9.44
C HIS A 71 -14.75 10.47 -10.34
N GLY A 72 -14.99 11.79 -10.26
CA GLY A 72 -14.30 12.79 -11.09
C GLY A 72 -12.94 13.26 -10.59
N LYS A 73 -12.46 12.78 -9.44
CA LYS A 73 -11.15 13.17 -8.88
C LYS A 73 -10.03 12.29 -9.44
N LEU A 74 -8.80 12.80 -9.43
CA LEU A 74 -7.60 12.06 -9.83
C LEU A 74 -7.26 11.00 -8.78
N LEU A 75 -6.89 9.80 -9.22
CA LEU A 75 -6.51 8.66 -8.36
C LEU A 75 -5.09 8.18 -8.64
N LEU A 76 -4.78 7.79 -9.89
CA LEU A 76 -3.46 7.27 -10.27
C LEU A 76 -2.78 8.26 -11.22
N GLY A 77 -1.46 8.36 -11.11
CA GLY A 77 -0.64 9.23 -11.93
C GLY A 77 0.62 8.52 -12.34
N THR A 78 0.87 8.47 -13.65
CA THR A 78 2.03 7.81 -14.25
C THR A 78 2.82 8.82 -15.07
N ARG A 79 4.14 8.84 -14.90
CA ARG A 79 5.01 9.69 -15.72
C ARG A 79 5.25 9.03 -17.07
N GLU A 80 5.08 9.79 -18.14
CA GLU A 80 5.38 9.32 -19.49
C GLU A 80 6.84 8.90 -19.59
N PHE A 81 7.12 7.69 -20.07
CA PHE A 81 8.47 7.27 -20.38
C PHE A 81 8.90 7.94 -21.68
N ILE A 82 10.00 8.70 -21.64
CA ILE A 82 10.52 9.42 -22.81
C ILE A 82 11.65 8.62 -23.46
N SER A 83 12.69 8.33 -22.69
CA SER A 83 13.88 7.65 -23.20
C SER A 83 14.70 7.02 -22.08
N ARG A 84 15.69 6.23 -22.48
CA ARG A 84 16.60 5.52 -21.61
C ARG A 84 18.02 5.76 -22.11
N GLU A 85 18.91 6.09 -21.20
CA GLU A 85 20.30 6.41 -21.49
C GLU A 85 21.22 5.61 -20.56
N MET A 86 22.31 5.07 -21.11
CA MET A 86 23.32 4.35 -20.33
C MET A 86 24.42 5.32 -19.96
N GLU A 87 24.54 5.63 -18.67
CA GLU A 87 25.62 6.47 -18.15
C GLU A 87 26.71 5.59 -17.54
N ILE A 88 27.96 5.89 -17.85
CA ILE A 88 29.13 5.25 -17.24
C ILE A 88 29.62 6.16 -16.13
N SER A 89 29.49 5.71 -14.88
CA SER A 89 30.04 6.40 -13.73
C SER A 89 31.57 6.50 -13.82
N SER A 90 32.16 7.45 -13.10
CA SER A 90 33.60 7.64 -13.02
C SER A 90 34.37 6.42 -12.46
N ASP A 91 33.67 5.51 -11.79
CA ASP A 91 34.18 4.24 -11.26
C ASP A 91 34.07 3.07 -12.28
N GLY A 92 33.62 3.33 -13.51
CA GLY A 92 33.44 2.35 -14.58
C GLY A 92 32.13 1.58 -14.51
N ARG A 93 31.24 1.84 -13.54
CA ARG A 93 29.93 1.20 -13.45
C ARG A 93 28.96 1.82 -14.46
N THR A 94 28.37 0.98 -15.31
CA THR A 94 27.25 1.37 -16.17
C THR A 94 25.95 1.35 -15.37
N PHE A 95 25.20 2.44 -15.40
CA PHE A 95 23.84 2.47 -14.87
C PHE A 95 22.86 3.00 -15.91
N GLU A 96 21.65 2.48 -15.83
CA GLU A 96 20.56 2.88 -16.71
C GLU A 96 19.82 4.08 -16.11
N LYS A 97 19.75 5.16 -16.87
CA LYS A 97 19.02 6.36 -16.51
C LYS A 97 17.75 6.46 -17.34
N LEU A 98 16.61 6.51 -16.67
CA LEU A 98 15.30 6.66 -17.30
C LEU A 98 14.90 8.13 -17.31
N HIS A 99 14.59 8.64 -18.49
CA HIS A 99 14.04 9.97 -18.70
C HIS A 99 12.52 9.89 -18.73
N HIS A 100 11.88 10.60 -17.81
CA HIS A 100 10.44 10.63 -17.66
C HIS A 100 9.90 12.04 -17.89
N GLY A 101 8.74 12.13 -18.54
CA GLY A 101 8.01 13.35 -18.79
C GLY A 101 7.09 13.74 -17.64
N GLU A 102 6.04 14.48 -18.02
CA GLU A 102 5.00 14.93 -17.11
C GLU A 102 4.09 13.78 -16.66
N TYR A 103 3.42 13.99 -15.53
CA TYR A 103 2.41 13.05 -15.05
C TYR A 103 1.15 13.09 -15.92
N LYS A 104 0.73 11.92 -16.38
CA LYS A 104 -0.61 11.67 -16.89
C LYS A 104 -1.44 11.09 -15.75
N TRP A 105 -2.55 11.74 -15.44
CA TRP A 105 -3.44 11.36 -14.34
C TRP A 105 -4.71 10.74 -14.86
N VAL A 106 -5.20 9.73 -14.14
CA VAL A 106 -6.48 9.07 -14.40
C VAL A 106 -7.41 9.25 -13.21
N THR A 107 -8.70 9.39 -13.50
CA THR A 107 -9.72 9.62 -12.47
C THR A 107 -10.14 8.33 -11.78
N TYR A 108 -10.75 8.42 -10.60
CA TYR A 108 -11.38 7.27 -9.93
C TYR A 108 -12.34 6.53 -10.86
N GLY A 109 -13.15 7.27 -11.63
CA GLY A 109 -14.08 6.70 -12.61
C GLY A 109 -13.38 5.87 -13.69
N ALA A 110 -12.36 6.44 -14.33
CA ALA A 110 -11.60 5.74 -15.36
C ALA A 110 -10.87 4.50 -14.80
N VAL A 111 -10.28 4.61 -13.60
CA VAL A 111 -9.64 3.46 -12.95
C VAL A 111 -10.65 2.37 -12.62
N PHE A 112 -11.85 2.74 -12.13
CA PHE A 112 -12.90 1.77 -11.83
C PHE A 112 -13.38 1.02 -13.07
N GLU A 113 -13.48 1.69 -14.22
CA GLU A 113 -13.76 1.05 -15.51
C GLU A 113 -12.65 0.09 -15.91
N SER A 114 -11.37 0.52 -15.83
CA SER A 114 -10.22 -0.35 -16.09
C SER A 114 -10.19 -1.59 -15.20
N VAL A 115 -10.47 -1.43 -13.90
CA VAL A 115 -10.59 -2.53 -12.93
C VAL A 115 -11.71 -3.49 -13.32
N SER A 116 -12.87 -2.96 -13.71
CA SER A 116 -14.02 -3.77 -14.13
C SER A 116 -13.71 -4.56 -15.41
N ASN A 117 -13.07 -3.92 -16.39
CA ASN A 117 -12.66 -4.55 -17.64
C ASN A 117 -11.61 -5.63 -17.40
N PHE A 118 -10.61 -5.37 -16.55
CA PHE A 118 -9.60 -6.35 -16.18
C PHE A 118 -10.22 -7.55 -15.47
N ALA A 119 -11.14 -7.32 -14.52
CA ALA A 119 -11.85 -8.38 -13.82
C ALA A 119 -12.70 -9.26 -14.76
N SER A 120 -13.35 -8.66 -15.77
CA SER A 120 -14.04 -9.40 -16.83
C SER A 120 -13.07 -10.19 -17.71
N GLY A 121 -11.89 -9.63 -18.01
CA GLY A 121 -10.82 -10.33 -18.72
C GLY A 121 -10.35 -11.60 -17.99
N LEU A 122 -10.11 -11.50 -16.68
CA LEU A 122 -9.77 -12.64 -15.82
C LEU A 122 -10.85 -13.74 -15.87
N ALA A 123 -12.12 -13.34 -15.81
CA ALA A 123 -13.22 -14.30 -15.92
C ALA A 123 -13.26 -14.98 -17.30
N ASN A 124 -12.98 -14.23 -18.37
CA ASN A 124 -13.01 -14.74 -19.73
C ASN A 124 -11.89 -15.74 -20.05
N ILE A 125 -10.72 -15.60 -19.42
CA ILE A 125 -9.61 -16.57 -19.54
C ILE A 125 -9.80 -17.81 -18.65
N GLY A 126 -10.94 -17.91 -17.94
CA GLY A 126 -11.30 -19.09 -17.16
C GLY A 126 -10.87 -19.08 -15.70
N HIS A 127 -10.36 -17.95 -15.18
CA HIS A 127 -9.99 -17.87 -13.76
C HIS A 127 -11.24 -17.93 -12.88
N VAL A 128 -11.26 -18.83 -11.90
CA VAL A 128 -12.39 -19.04 -10.98
C VAL A 128 -12.15 -18.38 -9.62
N ARG A 129 -13.18 -18.39 -8.76
CA ARG A 129 -13.08 -17.83 -7.40
C ARG A 129 -12.11 -18.66 -6.57
N GLU A 130 -11.44 -18.01 -5.61
CA GLU A 130 -10.52 -18.63 -4.64
C GLU A 130 -9.23 -19.22 -5.22
N GLU A 131 -9.06 -19.16 -6.54
CA GLU A 131 -7.77 -19.37 -7.19
C GLU A 131 -6.79 -18.24 -6.86
N ARG A 132 -5.51 -18.53 -7.08
CA ARG A 132 -4.41 -17.61 -6.80
C ARG A 132 -3.94 -16.98 -8.11
N ALA A 133 -3.71 -15.67 -8.07
CA ALA A 133 -3.05 -14.94 -9.13
C ALA A 133 -1.78 -14.28 -8.59
N ALA A 134 -0.64 -14.61 -9.19
CA ALA A 134 0.62 -13.96 -8.89
C ALA A 134 0.75 -12.70 -9.75
N ILE A 135 0.94 -11.53 -9.15
CA ILE A 135 1.22 -10.29 -9.87
C ILE A 135 2.72 -10.02 -9.78
N TYR A 136 3.41 -10.16 -10.91
CA TYR A 136 4.82 -9.85 -11.05
C TYR A 136 4.97 -8.51 -11.78
N ALA A 137 5.18 -7.45 -11.02
CA ALA A 137 5.41 -6.10 -11.52
C ALA A 137 5.95 -5.17 -10.43
N GLU A 138 6.44 -4.00 -10.86
CA GLU A 138 6.72 -2.88 -9.96
C GLU A 138 5.41 -2.23 -9.48
N THR A 139 5.50 -1.33 -8.49
CA THR A 139 4.36 -0.53 -8.03
C THR A 139 3.98 0.51 -9.08
N ARG A 140 3.10 0.12 -10.01
CA ARG A 140 2.58 0.94 -11.12
C ARG A 140 1.05 0.94 -11.18
N GLU A 141 0.50 1.79 -12.04
CA GLU A 141 -0.94 1.92 -12.26
C GLU A 141 -1.60 0.57 -12.60
N GLU A 142 -1.01 -0.19 -13.52
CA GLU A 142 -1.51 -1.49 -13.95
C GLU A 142 -1.50 -2.51 -12.82
N TRP A 143 -0.50 -2.46 -11.95
CA TRP A 143 -0.41 -3.33 -10.78
C TRP A 143 -1.58 -3.06 -9.82
N PHE A 144 -1.90 -1.78 -9.57
CA PHE A 144 -3.02 -1.41 -8.73
C PHE A 144 -4.36 -1.84 -9.35
N ILE A 145 -4.52 -1.64 -10.66
CA ILE A 145 -5.72 -2.07 -11.40
C ILE A 145 -5.91 -3.59 -11.30
N ALA A 146 -4.85 -4.36 -11.55
CA ALA A 146 -4.89 -5.82 -11.47
C ALA A 146 -5.23 -6.30 -10.04
N LEU A 147 -4.64 -5.68 -9.01
CA LEU A 147 -4.93 -5.99 -7.61
C LEU A 147 -6.42 -5.80 -7.28
N GLN A 148 -6.99 -4.63 -7.62
CA GLN A 148 -8.40 -4.35 -7.36
C GLN A 148 -9.33 -5.29 -8.15
N ALA A 149 -8.94 -5.65 -9.37
CA ALA A 149 -9.70 -6.59 -10.20
C ALA A 149 -9.71 -7.99 -9.60
N CYS A 150 -8.58 -8.46 -9.06
CA CYS A 150 -8.50 -9.72 -8.33
C CYS A 150 -9.42 -9.72 -7.10
N PHE A 151 -9.42 -8.65 -6.29
CA PHE A 151 -10.34 -8.54 -5.15
C PHE A 151 -11.81 -8.60 -5.57
N ARG A 152 -12.19 -7.95 -6.68
CA ARG A 152 -13.55 -8.00 -7.24
C ARG A 152 -13.98 -9.42 -7.65
N ARG A 153 -13.03 -10.29 -7.98
CA ARG A 153 -13.27 -11.67 -8.42
C ARG A 153 -13.06 -12.71 -7.30
N ASN A 154 -12.80 -12.27 -6.07
CA ASN A 154 -12.45 -13.15 -4.95
C ASN A 154 -11.21 -14.02 -5.26
N VAL A 155 -10.20 -13.41 -5.89
CA VAL A 155 -8.93 -14.03 -6.26
C VAL A 155 -7.89 -13.71 -5.20
N THR A 156 -7.15 -14.73 -4.75
CA THR A 156 -6.05 -14.54 -3.80
C THR A 156 -4.84 -14.01 -4.53
N VAL A 157 -4.37 -12.82 -4.18
CA VAL A 157 -3.22 -12.19 -4.84
C VAL A 157 -1.92 -12.58 -4.15
N VAL A 158 -0.94 -12.99 -4.96
CA VAL A 158 0.45 -13.14 -4.54
C VAL A 158 1.30 -12.09 -5.22
N THR A 159 1.91 -11.21 -4.45
CA THR A 159 2.73 -10.13 -4.99
C THR A 159 4.18 -10.57 -5.13
N MET A 160 4.75 -10.43 -6.32
CA MET A 160 6.12 -10.82 -6.62
C MET A 160 6.92 -9.58 -7.04
N TYR A 161 8.08 -9.37 -6.42
CA TYR A 161 8.93 -8.22 -6.73
C TYR A 161 9.51 -8.33 -8.14
N ALA A 162 9.43 -7.23 -8.88
CA ALA A 162 10.08 -7.05 -10.18
C ALA A 162 11.58 -7.41 -10.21
N SER A 163 12.26 -7.24 -9.08
CA SER A 163 13.70 -7.47 -8.94
C SER A 163 14.08 -8.94 -8.69
N LEU A 164 13.10 -9.85 -8.59
CA LEU A 164 13.39 -11.28 -8.46
C LEU A 164 14.04 -11.78 -9.75
N GLY A 165 15.15 -12.50 -9.60
CA GLY A 165 15.75 -13.26 -10.68
C GLY A 165 14.85 -14.43 -11.10
N GLU A 166 15.08 -14.95 -12.29
CA GLU A 166 14.26 -15.99 -12.92
C GLU A 166 14.11 -17.25 -12.07
N GLU A 167 15.20 -17.76 -11.48
CA GLU A 167 15.15 -18.96 -10.62
C GLU A 167 14.24 -18.75 -9.40
N ALA A 168 14.35 -17.59 -8.76
CA ALA A 168 13.50 -17.24 -7.61
C ALA A 168 12.04 -17.03 -8.04
N LEU A 169 11.80 -16.46 -9.22
CA LEU A 169 10.48 -16.30 -9.80
C LEU A 169 9.82 -17.66 -10.06
N CYS A 170 10.48 -18.56 -10.79
CA CYS A 170 9.92 -19.88 -11.07
C CYS A 170 9.74 -20.69 -9.77
N HIS A 171 10.65 -20.59 -8.79
CA HIS A 171 10.49 -21.23 -7.48
C HIS A 171 9.20 -20.77 -6.78
N SER A 172 8.99 -19.45 -6.69
CA SER A 172 7.80 -18.90 -6.05
C SER A 172 6.51 -19.19 -6.82
N LEU A 173 6.53 -19.22 -8.16
CA LEU A 173 5.36 -19.61 -8.96
C LEU A 173 4.97 -21.08 -8.73
N ASN A 174 5.97 -21.97 -8.68
CA ASN A 174 5.79 -23.40 -8.42
C ASN A 174 5.22 -23.67 -7.01
N GLU A 175 5.67 -22.92 -6.01
CA GLU A 175 5.17 -23.02 -4.64
C GLU A 175 3.70 -22.59 -4.54
N VAL A 176 3.34 -21.50 -5.23
CA VAL A 176 2.04 -20.86 -5.10
C VAL A 176 0.97 -21.54 -5.96
N ARG A 177 1.36 -22.19 -7.06
CA ARG A 177 0.46 -22.80 -8.06
C ARG A 177 -0.64 -21.83 -8.51
N SER A 178 -0.20 -20.67 -8.98
CA SER A 178 -1.06 -19.57 -9.39
C SER A 178 -0.97 -19.30 -10.89
N LEU A 179 -2.03 -18.72 -11.46
CA LEU A 179 -1.91 -18.00 -12.72
C LEU A 179 -0.96 -16.81 -12.53
N CYS A 180 0.03 -16.63 -13.40
CA CYS A 180 0.90 -15.45 -13.35
C CYS A 180 0.36 -14.33 -14.23
N ILE A 181 0.18 -13.15 -13.64
CA ILE A 181 -0.12 -11.87 -14.28
C ILE A 181 1.18 -11.08 -14.33
N SER A 182 1.81 -11.08 -15.50
CA SER A 182 2.98 -10.24 -15.79
C SER A 182 2.53 -8.90 -16.37
N LEU A 183 2.94 -7.80 -15.75
CA LEU A 183 2.59 -6.44 -16.21
C LEU A 183 3.82 -5.67 -16.71
N PHE A 184 4.82 -6.40 -17.21
CA PHE A 184 5.98 -5.81 -17.86
C PHE A 184 5.72 -5.55 -19.34
N PRO A 185 6.17 -4.40 -19.88
CA PRO A 185 6.16 -4.16 -21.32
C PRO A 185 7.21 -5.02 -22.07
N ASN A 186 8.24 -5.54 -21.37
CA ASN A 186 9.25 -6.42 -21.96
C ASN A 186 8.89 -7.89 -21.74
N ARG A 187 8.65 -8.62 -22.84
CA ARG A 187 8.10 -9.99 -22.87
C ARG A 187 9.11 -11.12 -22.62
N GLU A 188 10.37 -10.82 -22.31
CA GLU A 188 11.45 -11.82 -22.47
C GLU A 188 11.59 -12.83 -21.32
N LEU A 189 10.97 -12.61 -20.15
CA LEU A 189 11.20 -13.45 -18.97
C LEU A 189 10.22 -14.62 -18.77
N PHE A 190 9.20 -14.79 -19.63
CA PHE A 190 8.05 -15.67 -19.32
C PHE A 190 8.01 -17.01 -20.05
N CYS A 191 8.90 -17.27 -21.01
CA CYS A 191 8.84 -18.50 -21.80
C CYS A 191 9.44 -19.74 -21.11
N GLU A 192 10.14 -19.61 -19.98
CA GLU A 192 10.88 -20.75 -19.38
C GLU A 192 10.26 -21.34 -18.09
N CYS A 193 9.24 -20.70 -17.47
CA CYS A 193 8.61 -21.24 -16.26
C CYS A 193 7.41 -22.18 -16.51
N TYR A 194 7.15 -22.63 -17.76
CA TYR A 194 6.10 -23.61 -18.11
C TYR A 194 6.66 -24.88 -18.74
#